data_AF-A0AAV0AVK0-F1
#
_entry.id   AF-A0AAV0AVK0-F1
#
_cell.length_a   1.000
_cell.length_b   1.000
_cell.length_c   1.000
_cell.angle_alpha   90.00
_cell.angle_beta   90.00
_cell.angle_gamma   90.00
#
_symmetry.space_group_name_H-M   'P 1'
#
loop_
_entity.id
_entity.type
_entity.pdbx_description
1 polymer ?
#
loop_
_entity_poly.entity_id
_entity_poly.type
_entity_poly.pdbx_seq_one_letter_code
_entity_poly.pdbx_strand_id
1 'polypeptide(L)'
;KSLCLSKMAQHNIQHPTFQWDVKGQTSWDGLVIDILVKHWLYAKNKEAFQEYPLQSDFCTKTIVSAIVEQWLRGQKASYGKDKNNNQNLSRIKKKLFQNHLHMAKKLLGCETASQIIPHMNCISDTEEDEDGNLLCIESSWPHNKYSLLLHLLDTNTICSIRDRKGNNAANRFLESHRIIARNDSDQSACPGLPSNCYSEEFLNGLKATHKLSLSIQKP
;
A
#
# COMPACT_ATOMS: atom_id res chain seq x y z
N LYS A 1 -28.62 13.79 10.18
CA LYS A 1 -27.63 14.18 11.22
C LYS A 1 -27.94 13.60 12.61
N SER A 2 -29.19 13.47 13.05
CA SER A 2 -29.56 13.07 14.43
C SER A 2 -29.26 11.61 14.81
N LEU A 3 -29.56 10.62 13.95
CA LEU A 3 -29.53 9.19 14.34
C LEU A 3 -28.14 8.66 14.76
N CYS A 4 -27.09 9.15 14.10
CA CYS A 4 -25.69 8.74 14.33
C CYS A 4 -25.20 9.19 15.70
N LEU A 5 -25.40 10.48 15.99
CA LEU A 5 -25.04 11.10 17.27
C LEU A 5 -25.84 10.49 18.43
N SER A 6 -27.12 10.17 18.21
CA SER A 6 -27.95 9.52 19.23
C SER A 6 -27.47 8.11 19.59
N LYS A 7 -27.08 7.29 18.60
CA LYS A 7 -26.50 5.96 18.84
C LYS A 7 -25.13 6.03 19.51
N MET A 8 -24.33 7.03 19.18
CA MET A 8 -23.02 7.23 19.80
C MET A 8 -23.14 7.70 21.26
N ALA A 9 -24.10 8.58 21.55
CA ALA A 9 -24.43 9.00 22.91
C ALA A 9 -24.92 7.84 23.78
N GLN A 10 -25.70 6.90 23.22
CA GLN A 10 -26.12 5.67 23.92
C GLN A 10 -24.95 4.77 24.35
N HIS A 11 -23.78 4.93 23.72
CA HIS A 11 -22.56 4.19 24.05
C HIS A 11 -21.49 5.07 24.75
N ASN A 12 -21.85 6.24 25.29
CA ASN A 12 -20.93 7.20 25.93
C ASN A 12 -19.78 7.69 25.02
N ILE A 13 -19.97 7.68 23.71
CA ILE A 13 -18.97 8.13 22.75
C ILE A 13 -19.22 9.62 22.47
N GLN A 14 -18.45 10.50 23.13
CA GLN A 14 -18.59 11.95 22.98
C GLN A 14 -18.16 12.44 21.58
N HIS A 15 -17.10 11.85 21.04
CA HIS A 15 -16.60 12.14 19.70
C HIS A 15 -16.19 10.85 18.98
N PRO A 16 -16.96 10.38 17.97
CA PRO A 16 -16.61 9.22 17.17
C PRO A 16 -15.43 9.54 16.25
N THR A 17 -14.22 9.54 16.81
CA THR A 17 -12.99 9.75 16.05
C THR A 17 -12.19 8.46 16.02
N PHE A 18 -11.34 8.32 15.01
CA PHE A 18 -10.41 7.20 14.94
C PHE A 18 -9.25 7.39 15.92
N GLN A 19 -8.61 6.30 16.31
CA GLN A 19 -7.38 6.38 17.12
C GLN A 19 -6.20 6.68 16.20
N TRP A 20 -6.06 7.96 15.84
CA TRP A 20 -5.06 8.43 14.87
C TRP A 20 -3.62 8.12 15.27
N ASP A 21 -3.31 8.18 16.56
CA ASP A 21 -1.95 8.04 17.10
C ASP A 21 -1.52 6.58 17.29
N VAL A 22 -2.44 5.62 17.17
CA VAL A 22 -2.14 4.20 17.33
C VAL A 22 -1.81 3.58 15.97
N LYS A 23 -0.60 3.00 15.86
CA LYS A 23 -0.18 2.23 14.68
C LYS A 23 -1.09 1.00 14.48
N GLY A 24 -1.48 0.75 13.24
CA GLY A 24 -2.38 -0.36 12.89
C GLY A 24 -3.87 -0.05 13.09
N GLN A 25 -4.72 -1.05 12.85
CA GLN A 25 -6.18 -0.96 13.02
C GLN A 25 -6.55 -1.48 14.42
N THR A 26 -7.20 -0.67 15.23
CA THR A 26 -7.63 -1.08 16.57
C THR A 26 -9.05 -1.65 16.56
N SER A 27 -9.44 -2.32 17.65
CA SER A 27 -10.84 -2.75 17.86
C SER A 27 -11.81 -1.56 17.84
N TRP A 28 -11.37 -0.40 18.34
CA TRP A 28 -12.08 0.87 18.28
C TRP A 28 -12.27 1.36 16.84
N ASP A 29 -11.20 1.34 16.03
CA ASP A 29 -11.30 1.71 14.62
C ASP A 29 -12.31 0.82 13.90
N GLY A 30 -12.29 -0.49 14.16
CA GLY A 30 -13.28 -1.43 13.62
C GLY A 30 -14.72 -1.06 13.98
N LEU A 31 -14.97 -0.68 15.23
CA LEU A 31 -16.29 -0.24 15.71
C LEU A 31 -16.75 1.05 15.01
N VAL A 32 -15.87 2.04 14.90
CA VAL A 32 -16.18 3.31 14.22
C VAL A 32 -16.47 3.07 12.73
N ILE A 33 -15.70 2.22 12.05
CA ILE A 33 -15.97 1.82 10.65
C ILE A 33 -17.34 1.18 10.53
N ASP A 34 -17.67 0.22 11.40
CA ASP A 34 -18.95 -0.47 11.36
C ASP A 34 -20.14 0.50 11.55
N ILE A 35 -19.99 1.52 12.40
CA ILE A 35 -20.99 2.58 12.58
C ILE A 35 -21.11 3.43 11.31
N LEU A 36 -19.99 3.85 10.71
CA LEU A 36 -19.98 4.66 9.48
C LEU A 36 -20.62 3.90 8.32
N VAL A 37 -20.25 2.63 8.12
CA VAL A 37 -20.79 1.76 7.06
C VAL A 37 -22.29 1.58 7.23
N LYS A 38 -22.77 1.32 8.45
CA LYS A 38 -24.22 1.22 8.73
C LYS A 38 -24.96 2.51 8.35
N HIS A 39 -24.40 3.67 8.66
CA HIS A 39 -25.02 4.94 8.32
C HIS A 39 -24.96 5.27 6.84
N TRP A 40 -23.85 4.94 6.18
CA TRP A 40 -23.71 5.08 4.73
C TRP A 40 -24.79 4.29 4.00
N LEU A 41 -24.93 3.00 4.34
CA LEU A 41 -25.94 2.13 3.73
C LEU A 41 -27.37 2.61 4.04
N TYR A 42 -27.63 3.08 5.27
CA TYR A 42 -28.91 3.66 5.62
C TYR A 42 -29.23 4.91 4.79
N ALA A 43 -28.27 5.82 4.63
CA ALA A 43 -28.41 7.03 3.81
C ALA A 43 -28.66 6.69 2.34
N LYS A 44 -27.94 5.70 1.79
CA LYS A 44 -28.17 5.18 0.44
C LYS A 44 -29.60 4.66 0.27
N ASN A 45 -30.08 3.85 1.22
CA ASN A 45 -31.44 3.29 1.18
C ASN A 45 -32.54 4.36 1.38
N LYS A 46 -32.19 5.53 1.90
CA LYS A 46 -33.07 6.69 1.99
C LYS A 46 -32.90 7.67 0.84
N GLU A 47 -32.23 7.23 -0.23
CA GLU A 47 -32.00 8.01 -1.45
C GLU A 47 -31.30 9.36 -1.17
N ALA A 48 -30.56 9.46 -0.07
CA ALA A 48 -29.86 10.69 0.31
C ALA A 48 -28.70 11.04 -0.65
N PHE A 49 -28.37 10.13 -1.59
CA PHE A 49 -27.35 10.30 -2.61
C PHE A 49 -27.96 10.41 -4.03
N GLN A 50 -29.21 10.86 -4.18
CA GLN A 50 -29.85 11.03 -5.51
C GLN A 50 -29.02 11.89 -6.47
N GLU A 51 -28.35 12.93 -5.96
CA GLU A 51 -27.47 13.80 -6.75
C GLU A 51 -26.12 13.13 -7.12
N TYR A 52 -25.77 12.02 -6.45
CA TYR A 52 -24.55 11.25 -6.66
C TYR A 52 -24.88 9.76 -6.72
N PRO A 53 -25.57 9.30 -7.78
CA PRO A 53 -26.04 7.93 -7.87
C PRO A 53 -24.86 6.96 -7.85
N LEU A 54 -24.66 6.29 -6.71
CA LEU A 54 -23.72 5.19 -6.59
C LEU A 54 -24.31 3.97 -7.29
N GLN A 55 -23.58 3.40 -8.25
CA GLN A 55 -23.94 2.12 -8.87
C GLN A 55 -24.20 1.08 -7.77
N SER A 56 -25.38 0.47 -7.79
CA SER A 56 -25.90 -0.34 -6.67
C SER A 56 -24.95 -1.47 -6.27
N ASP A 57 -24.28 -2.06 -7.27
CA ASP A 57 -23.38 -3.21 -7.15
C ASP A 57 -22.12 -2.89 -6.33
N PHE A 58 -21.73 -1.62 -6.26
CA PHE A 58 -20.55 -1.16 -5.51
C PHE A 58 -20.86 -0.69 -4.08
N CYS A 59 -22.13 -0.70 -3.67
CA CYS A 59 -22.55 -0.21 -2.35
C CYS A 59 -23.00 -1.35 -1.44
N THR A 60 -22.19 -2.41 -1.38
CA THR A 60 -22.35 -3.51 -0.41
C THR A 60 -21.63 -3.18 0.89
N LYS A 61 -22.04 -3.80 2.01
CA LYS A 61 -21.37 -3.60 3.32
C LYS A 61 -19.87 -3.83 3.22
N THR A 62 -19.45 -4.88 2.53
CA THR A 62 -18.04 -5.27 2.41
C THR A 62 -17.23 -4.24 1.62
N ILE A 63 -17.76 -3.75 0.49
CA ILE A 63 -17.06 -2.76 -0.34
C ILE A 63 -16.96 -1.42 0.39
N VAL A 64 -18.05 -0.94 0.99
CA VAL A 64 -18.03 0.32 1.75
C VAL A 64 -17.09 0.21 2.95
N SER A 65 -17.05 -0.95 3.64
CA SER A 65 -16.09 -1.18 4.72
C SER A 65 -14.65 -1.11 4.21
N ALA A 66 -14.34 -1.77 3.09
CA ALA A 66 -13.01 -1.73 2.49
C ALA A 66 -12.58 -0.31 2.08
N ILE A 67 -13.50 0.50 1.54
CA ILE A 67 -13.26 1.91 1.19
C ILE A 67 -12.90 2.72 2.44
N VAL A 68 -13.70 2.61 3.51
CA VAL A 68 -13.47 3.36 4.75
C VAL A 68 -12.17 2.89 5.42
N GLU A 69 -11.88 1.59 5.44
CA GLU A 69 -10.61 1.04 5.94
C GLU A 69 -9.41 1.57 5.16
N GLN A 70 -9.50 1.63 3.83
CA GLN A 70 -8.43 2.15 2.97
C GLN A 70 -8.22 3.64 3.18
N TRP A 71 -9.29 4.43 3.29
CA TRP A 71 -9.22 5.85 3.61
C TRP A 71 -8.55 6.07 4.98
N LEU A 72 -8.95 5.31 6.00
CA LEU A 72 -8.38 5.41 7.35
C LEU A 72 -6.87 5.11 7.35
N ARG A 73 -6.44 4.04 6.67
CA ARG A 73 -5.01 3.71 6.52
C ARG A 73 -4.22 4.85 5.89
N GLY A 74 -4.74 5.45 4.82
CA GLY A 74 -4.10 6.58 4.14
C GLY A 74 -3.96 7.80 5.05
N GLN A 75 -4.97 8.07 5.88
CA GLN A 75 -4.92 9.18 6.84
C GLN A 75 -3.91 8.92 7.95
N LYS A 76 -3.93 7.75 8.61
CA LYS A 76 -2.93 7.40 9.64
C LYS A 76 -1.50 7.49 9.13
N ALA A 77 -1.25 7.07 7.88
CA ALA A 77 0.06 7.22 7.24
C ALA A 77 0.50 8.69 7.05
N SER A 78 -0.45 9.63 6.97
CA SER A 78 -0.18 11.06 6.84
C SER A 78 0.05 11.74 8.19
N TYR A 79 -0.54 11.25 9.28
CA TYR A 79 -0.37 11.78 10.64
C TYR A 79 0.99 11.43 11.26
N GLY A 80 1.57 10.28 10.90
CA GLY A 80 2.82 9.79 11.51
C GLY A 80 4.12 10.26 10.86
N LYS A 81 4.12 11.19 9.89
CA LYS A 81 5.33 11.49 9.09
C LYS A 81 5.61 12.99 8.94
N ASP A 82 6.86 13.38 9.18
CA ASP A 82 7.38 14.72 8.89
C ASP A 82 7.25 15.06 7.40
N LYS A 83 6.60 16.18 7.09
CA LYS A 83 6.26 16.58 5.71
C LYS A 83 7.47 16.73 4.79
N ASN A 84 8.64 17.14 5.30
CA ASN A 84 9.83 17.37 4.49
C ASN A 84 10.55 16.07 4.11
N ASN A 85 10.71 15.12 5.04
CA ASN A 85 11.37 13.85 4.74
C ASN A 85 10.53 13.00 3.74
N ASN A 86 9.21 13.06 3.87
CA ASN A 86 8.27 12.36 2.98
C ASN A 86 8.36 12.75 1.50
N GLN A 87 8.70 14.01 1.18
CA GLN A 87 8.80 14.44 -0.21
C GLN A 87 10.02 13.84 -0.91
N ASN A 88 11.14 13.66 -0.21
CA ASN A 88 12.32 13.03 -0.77
C ASN A 88 12.12 11.51 -0.93
N LEU A 89 11.60 10.83 0.10
CA LEU A 89 11.34 9.39 0.03
C LEU A 89 10.31 9.02 -1.05
N SER A 90 9.26 9.83 -1.23
CA SER A 90 8.28 9.60 -2.31
C SER A 90 8.89 9.80 -3.70
N ARG A 91 9.81 10.76 -3.88
CA ARG A 91 10.56 10.94 -5.13
C ARG A 91 11.49 9.76 -5.40
N ILE A 92 12.19 9.27 -4.38
CA ILE A 92 13.07 8.09 -4.48
C ILE A 92 12.24 6.87 -4.89
N LYS A 93 11.14 6.58 -4.17
CA LYS A 93 10.25 5.46 -4.48
C LYS A 93 9.70 5.52 -5.90
N LYS A 94 9.28 6.71 -6.36
CA LYS A 94 8.80 6.91 -7.73
C LYS A 94 9.89 6.63 -8.77
N LYS A 95 11.13 7.05 -8.50
CA LYS A 95 12.26 6.82 -9.40
C LYS A 95 12.64 5.33 -9.47
N LEU A 96 12.68 4.64 -8.33
CA LEU A 96 12.87 3.19 -8.28
C LEU A 96 11.78 2.46 -9.08
N PHE A 97 10.52 2.88 -8.94
CA PHE A 97 9.41 2.33 -9.72
C PHE A 97 9.61 2.47 -11.22
N GLN A 98 10.02 3.65 -11.66
CA GLN A 98 10.29 3.88 -13.09
C GLN A 98 11.46 3.03 -13.59
N ASN A 99 12.52 2.88 -12.80
CA ASN A 99 13.69 2.09 -13.16
C ASN A 99 13.36 0.60 -13.27
N HIS A 100 12.68 0.04 -12.27
CA HIS A 100 12.23 -1.36 -12.28
C HIS A 100 11.27 -1.63 -13.41
N LEU A 101 10.27 -0.77 -13.61
CA LEU A 101 9.32 -0.92 -14.71
C LEU A 101 10.02 -0.85 -16.06
N HIS A 102 10.98 0.06 -16.23
CA HIS A 102 11.78 0.16 -17.47
C HIS A 102 12.58 -1.13 -17.71
N MET A 103 13.27 -1.63 -16.68
CA MET A 103 14.07 -2.85 -16.81
C MET A 103 13.20 -4.09 -17.04
N ALA A 104 12.07 -4.20 -16.34
CA ALA A 104 11.10 -5.27 -16.55
C ALA A 104 10.56 -5.26 -17.97
N LYS A 105 10.18 -4.10 -18.51
CA LYS A 105 9.74 -3.96 -19.90
C LYS A 105 10.82 -4.40 -20.89
N LYS A 106 12.08 -4.09 -20.60
CA LYS A 106 13.23 -4.45 -21.44
C LYS A 106 13.49 -5.97 -21.44
N LEU A 107 13.36 -6.63 -20.29
CA LEU A 107 13.70 -8.05 -20.13
C LEU A 107 12.54 -9.00 -20.40
N LEU A 108 11.31 -8.60 -20.06
CA LEU A 108 10.12 -9.46 -20.04
C LEU A 108 9.05 -9.02 -21.05
N GLY A 109 9.20 -7.84 -21.66
CA GLY A 109 8.20 -7.24 -22.52
C GLY A 109 7.17 -6.38 -21.78
N CYS A 110 6.48 -5.51 -22.53
CA CYS A 110 5.59 -4.49 -21.96
C CYS A 110 4.38 -5.05 -21.21
N GLU A 111 3.81 -6.13 -21.72
CA GLU A 111 2.60 -6.74 -21.19
C GLU A 111 2.88 -7.42 -19.86
N THR A 112 3.85 -8.33 -19.84
CA THR A 112 4.28 -9.04 -18.62
C THR A 112 4.74 -8.06 -17.55
N ALA A 113 5.56 -7.07 -17.90
CA ALA A 113 6.04 -6.07 -16.94
C ALA A 113 4.90 -5.29 -16.24
N SER A 114 3.80 -5.03 -16.95
CA SER A 114 2.65 -4.33 -16.37
C SER A 114 1.81 -5.21 -15.44
N GLN A 115 1.87 -6.53 -15.60
CA GLN A 115 1.22 -7.50 -14.71
C GLN A 115 2.04 -7.75 -13.44
N ILE A 116 3.38 -7.80 -13.56
CA ILE A 116 4.26 -8.08 -12.42
C ILE A 116 4.68 -6.82 -11.65
N ILE A 117 4.57 -5.63 -12.24
CA ILE A 117 4.87 -4.34 -11.58
C ILE A 117 3.73 -3.34 -11.88
N PRO A 118 2.49 -3.62 -11.44
CA PRO A 118 1.32 -2.80 -11.74
C PRO A 118 1.30 -1.46 -10.98
N HIS A 119 1.92 -1.38 -9.81
CA HIS A 119 1.80 -0.24 -8.91
C HIS A 119 3.10 0.09 -8.19
N MET A 120 3.27 1.34 -7.75
CA MET A 120 4.48 1.80 -7.03
C MET A 120 4.72 1.07 -5.71
N ASN A 121 3.68 0.49 -5.10
CA ASN A 121 3.79 -0.32 -3.88
C ASN A 121 4.40 -1.71 -4.12
N CYS A 122 4.66 -2.07 -5.38
CA CYS A 122 5.34 -3.31 -5.73
C CYS A 122 6.84 -3.26 -5.43
N ILE A 123 7.36 -2.06 -5.13
CA ILE A 123 8.72 -1.85 -4.69
C ILE A 123 8.70 -1.59 -3.20
N SER A 124 9.64 -2.23 -2.51
CA SER A 124 9.88 -2.01 -1.09
C SER A 124 10.20 -0.55 -0.80
N ASP A 125 9.68 -0.08 0.32
CA ASP A 125 10.05 1.23 0.85
C ASP A 125 11.55 1.31 1.14
N THR A 126 12.05 2.55 1.11
CA THR A 126 13.44 2.86 1.44
C THR A 126 13.44 3.85 2.60
N GLU A 127 14.27 3.59 3.60
CA GLU A 127 14.52 4.47 4.74
C GLU A 127 15.97 4.95 4.71
N GLU A 128 16.22 6.13 5.24
CA GLU A 128 17.58 6.65 5.48
C GLU A 128 17.97 6.28 6.92
N ASP A 129 19.13 5.68 7.12
CA ASP A 129 19.70 5.48 8.46
C ASP A 129 20.27 6.80 9.03
N GLU A 130 20.71 6.79 10.29
CA GLU A 130 21.30 7.96 10.95
C GLU A 130 22.58 8.46 10.24
N ASP A 131 23.23 7.59 9.46
CA ASP A 131 24.42 7.87 8.66
C ASP A 131 24.09 8.32 7.22
N GLY A 132 22.81 8.38 6.84
CA GLY A 132 22.33 8.79 5.52
C GLY A 132 22.40 7.70 4.43
N ASN A 133 22.60 6.44 4.79
CA ASN A 133 22.54 5.30 3.87
C ASN A 133 21.09 4.88 3.59
N LEU A 134 20.84 4.39 2.37
CA LEU A 134 19.53 3.93 1.93
C LEU A 134 19.31 2.45 2.31
N LEU A 135 18.45 2.20 3.28
CA LEU A 135 18.03 0.86 3.68
C LEU A 135 16.76 0.45 2.92
N CYS A 136 16.80 -0.71 2.28
CA CYS A 136 15.63 -1.35 1.70
C CYS A 136 14.87 -2.05 2.82
N ILE A 137 13.68 -1.53 3.16
CA ILE A 137 12.85 -2.13 4.20
C ILE A 137 12.27 -3.45 3.68
N GLU A 138 12.54 -4.54 4.39
CA GLU A 138 11.97 -5.85 4.08
C GLU A 138 10.46 -5.83 4.34
N SER A 139 9.70 -6.37 3.39
CA SER A 139 8.26 -6.52 3.51
C SER A 139 7.94 -7.98 3.75
N SER A 140 6.94 -8.26 4.58
CA SER A 140 6.47 -9.63 4.87
C SER A 140 5.54 -10.22 3.80
N TRP A 141 4.98 -9.36 2.93
CA TRP A 141 3.99 -9.76 1.92
C TRP A 141 4.52 -10.40 0.63
N PRO A 142 5.69 -10.05 0.06
CA PRO A 142 6.13 -10.62 -1.21
C PRO A 142 6.58 -12.07 -1.03
N HIS A 143 6.23 -12.93 -1.97
CA HIS A 143 6.77 -14.28 -2.04
C HIS A 143 8.27 -14.24 -2.35
N ASN A 144 9.06 -15.19 -1.84
CA ASN A 144 10.51 -15.26 -2.05
C ASN A 144 10.92 -15.15 -3.52
N LYS A 145 10.19 -15.84 -4.42
CA LYS A 145 10.43 -15.76 -5.88
C LYS A 145 10.23 -14.35 -6.45
N TYR A 146 9.25 -13.62 -5.94
CA TYR A 146 8.97 -12.25 -6.37
C TYR A 146 10.02 -11.27 -5.83
N SER A 147 10.47 -11.46 -4.57
CA SER A 147 11.61 -10.71 -4.02
C SER A 147 12.88 -10.91 -4.85
N LEU A 148 13.20 -12.17 -5.21
CA LEU A 148 14.32 -12.49 -6.10
C LEU A 148 14.21 -11.81 -7.47
N LEU A 149 13.00 -11.75 -8.03
CA LEU A 149 12.76 -11.04 -9.29
C LEU A 149 13.11 -9.55 -9.17
N LEU A 150 12.66 -8.88 -8.11
CA LEU A 150 12.98 -7.47 -7.87
C LEU A 150 14.49 -7.25 -7.75
N HIS A 151 15.18 -8.12 -7.02
CA HIS A 151 16.65 -8.07 -6.91
C HIS A 151 17.37 -8.29 -8.24
N LEU A 152 16.84 -9.16 -9.11
CA LEU A 152 17.38 -9.34 -10.46
C LEU A 152 17.19 -8.08 -11.30
N LEU A 153 16.06 -7.37 -11.17
CA LEU A 153 15.82 -6.10 -11.85
C LEU A 153 16.77 -5.01 -11.35
N ASP A 154 17.00 -4.91 -10.05
CA ASP A 154 18.01 -4.01 -9.46
C ASP A 154 19.39 -4.28 -10.07
N THR A 155 19.83 -5.55 -10.04
CA THR A 155 21.14 -5.97 -10.53
C THR A 155 21.32 -5.66 -12.02
N ASN A 156 20.32 -5.97 -12.84
CA ASN A 156 20.36 -5.68 -14.28
C ASN A 156 20.38 -4.17 -14.57
N THR A 157 19.70 -3.38 -13.74
CA THR A 157 19.72 -1.92 -13.85
C THR A 157 21.11 -1.38 -13.55
N ILE A 158 21.72 -1.82 -12.46
CA ILE A 158 23.09 -1.42 -12.08
C ILE A 158 24.09 -1.82 -13.17
N CYS A 159 24.05 -3.08 -13.64
CA CYS A 159 24.89 -3.55 -14.74
C CYS A 159 24.70 -2.72 -16.01
N SER A 160 23.45 -2.45 -16.42
CA SER A 160 23.21 -1.66 -17.62
C SER A 160 23.71 -0.21 -17.51
N ILE A 161 23.73 0.37 -16.31
CA ILE A 161 24.31 1.70 -16.08
C ILE A 161 25.83 1.63 -16.10
N ARG A 162 26.42 0.61 -15.46
CA ARG A 162 27.86 0.35 -15.47
C ARG A 162 28.40 0.24 -16.88
N ASP A 163 27.74 -0.53 -17.74
CA ASP A 163 28.20 -0.75 -19.11
C ASP A 163 28.10 0.52 -19.97
N ARG A 164 27.14 1.40 -19.69
CA ARG A 164 26.89 2.64 -20.47
C ARG A 164 27.67 3.85 -19.97
N LYS A 165 27.92 3.94 -18.66
CA LYS A 165 28.42 5.16 -18.00
C LYS A 165 29.62 4.90 -17.07
N GLY A 166 30.07 3.66 -16.95
CA GLY A 166 31.19 3.26 -16.11
C GLY A 166 30.84 3.03 -14.64
N ASN A 167 31.80 2.49 -13.89
CA ASN A 167 31.64 2.08 -12.48
C ASN A 167 31.22 3.23 -11.56
N ASN A 168 31.79 4.43 -11.72
CA ASN A 168 31.46 5.56 -10.86
C ASN A 168 29.98 5.98 -10.97
N ALA A 169 29.38 5.84 -12.16
CA ALA A 169 27.97 6.13 -12.36
C ALA A 169 27.07 5.03 -11.76
N ALA A 170 27.49 3.77 -11.87
CA ALA A 170 26.78 2.64 -11.29
C ALA A 170 26.76 2.70 -9.76
N ASN A 171 27.88 3.04 -9.13
CA ASN A 171 28.02 3.15 -7.68
C ASN A 171 27.31 4.37 -7.06
N ARG A 172 26.82 5.30 -7.88
CA ARG A 172 26.00 6.45 -7.44
C ARG A 172 24.51 6.21 -7.70
N PHE A 173 24.15 5.04 -8.22
CA PHE A 173 22.79 4.73 -8.61
C PHE A 173 22.01 4.26 -7.38
N LEU A 174 20.73 4.63 -7.28
CA LEU A 174 19.93 4.41 -6.06
C LEU A 174 19.91 2.93 -5.65
N GLU A 175 19.74 2.04 -6.63
CA GLU A 175 19.68 0.60 -6.48
C GLU A 175 20.97 0.01 -5.92
N SER A 176 22.13 0.64 -6.17
CA SER A 176 23.43 0.19 -5.65
C SER A 176 23.64 0.45 -4.16
N HIS A 177 22.85 1.37 -3.58
CA HIS A 177 22.94 1.74 -2.17
C HIS A 177 21.93 0.99 -1.30
N ARG A 178 21.03 0.20 -1.90
CA ARG A 178 19.97 -0.50 -1.18
C ARG A 178 20.54 -1.72 -0.47
N ILE A 179 20.69 -1.63 0.84
CA ILE A 179 21.04 -2.76 1.71
C ILE A 179 19.73 -3.40 2.19
N ILE A 180 19.64 -4.73 2.18
CA ILE A 180 18.47 -5.45 2.73
C ILE A 180 18.40 -5.17 4.23
N ALA A 181 17.36 -4.48 4.68
CA ALA A 181 17.17 -4.12 6.08
C ALA A 181 16.63 -5.30 6.89
N ARG A 182 16.97 -5.33 8.19
CA ARG A 182 16.59 -6.37 9.16
C ARG A 182 15.20 -6.22 9.78
N ASN A 183 14.50 -5.13 9.51
CA ASN A 183 13.28 -4.79 10.24
C ASN A 183 12.03 -5.14 9.42
N ASP A 184 11.15 -5.93 10.02
CA ASP A 184 9.80 -6.14 9.55
C ASP A 184 9.00 -4.84 9.70
N SER A 185 8.45 -4.35 8.60
CA SER A 185 7.55 -3.19 8.61
C SER A 185 6.22 -3.56 7.98
N ASP A 186 5.13 -3.00 8.55
CA ASP A 186 3.77 -3.07 8.03
C ASP A 186 3.64 -2.24 6.74
N GLN A 187 4.39 -2.60 5.71
CA GLN A 187 4.26 -1.99 4.39
C GLN A 187 2.92 -2.37 3.77
N SER A 188 2.32 -1.39 3.11
CA SER A 188 1.12 -1.62 2.31
C SER A 188 1.47 -2.53 1.13
N ALA A 189 0.91 -3.74 1.11
CA ALA A 189 1.13 -4.69 0.04
C ALA A 189 0.70 -4.13 -1.33
N CYS A 190 1.39 -4.55 -2.40
CA CYS A 190 1.07 -4.09 -3.74
C CYS A 190 -0.28 -4.64 -4.18
N PRO A 191 -1.23 -3.80 -4.65
CA PRO A 191 -2.47 -4.27 -5.23
C PRO A 191 -2.27 -4.73 -6.67
N GLY A 192 -3.11 -5.65 -7.13
CA GLY A 192 -3.21 -6.08 -8.52
C GLY A 192 -2.15 -7.08 -8.96
N LEU A 193 -1.38 -7.66 -8.03
CA LEU A 193 -0.44 -8.74 -8.38
C LEU A 193 -1.16 -10.10 -8.48
N PRO A 194 -0.59 -11.03 -9.26
CA PRO A 194 -0.95 -12.44 -9.21
C PRO A 194 -0.80 -13.04 -7.80
N SER A 195 -1.64 -14.01 -7.45
CA SER A 195 -1.62 -14.64 -6.12
C SER A 195 -0.28 -15.28 -5.75
N ASN A 196 0.46 -15.78 -6.72
CA ASN A 196 1.79 -16.40 -6.53
C ASN A 196 2.91 -15.38 -6.26
N CYS A 197 2.63 -14.07 -6.33
CA CYS A 197 3.56 -13.01 -5.93
C CYS A 197 3.49 -12.68 -4.43
N TYR A 198 2.47 -13.17 -3.72
CA TYR A 198 2.30 -12.96 -2.28
C TYR A 198 2.76 -14.17 -1.49
N SER A 199 3.31 -13.97 -0.29
CA SER A 199 3.61 -15.05 0.64
C SER A 199 2.33 -15.68 1.19
N GLU A 200 2.34 -17.00 1.38
CA GLU A 200 1.16 -17.73 1.85
C GLU A 200 0.77 -17.30 3.27
N GLU A 201 1.77 -17.09 4.14
CA GLU A 201 1.59 -16.61 5.51
C GLU A 201 0.88 -15.26 5.54
N PHE A 202 1.29 -14.33 4.67
CA PHE A 202 0.63 -13.03 4.53
C PHE A 202 -0.83 -13.19 4.07
N LEU A 203 -1.08 -13.96 3.01
CA LEU A 203 -2.44 -14.17 2.49
C LEU A 203 -3.35 -14.85 3.51
N ASN A 204 -2.84 -15.76 4.32
CA ASN A 204 -3.62 -16.45 5.35
C ASN A 204 -3.94 -15.54 6.55
N GLY A 205 -3.04 -14.60 6.89
CA GLY A 205 -3.26 -13.60 7.94
C GLY A 205 -4.24 -12.48 7.58
N LEU A 206 -4.58 -12.29 6.30
CA LEU A 206 -5.44 -11.19 5.87
C LEU A 206 -6.94 -11.46 6.08
N LYS A 207 -7.64 -10.44 6.61
CA LYS A 207 -9.11 -10.37 6.61
C LYS A 207 -9.67 -10.32 5.18
N ALA A 208 -10.90 -10.78 5.00
CA ALA A 208 -11.58 -10.79 3.71
C ALA A 208 -11.68 -9.39 3.06
N THR A 209 -11.86 -8.32 3.85
CA THR A 209 -11.88 -6.93 3.36
C THR A 209 -10.53 -6.51 2.76
N HIS A 210 -9.43 -6.93 3.38
CA HIS A 210 -8.09 -6.64 2.87
C HIS A 210 -7.78 -7.40 1.59
N LYS A 211 -8.19 -8.67 1.51
CA LYS A 211 -8.06 -9.47 0.27
C LYS A 211 -8.77 -8.81 -0.91
N LEU A 212 -9.97 -8.27 -0.67
CA LEU A 212 -10.71 -7.50 -1.68
C LEU A 212 -9.98 -6.21 -2.09
N SER A 213 -9.38 -5.48 -1.15
CA SER A 213 -8.66 -4.25 -1.45
C SER A 213 -7.37 -4.45 -2.27
N LEU A 214 -6.79 -5.66 -2.23
CA LEU A 214 -5.60 -6.00 -3.00
C LEU A 214 -5.90 -6.36 -4.45
N SER A 215 -7.17 -6.58 -4.84
CA SER A 215 -7.54 -6.94 -6.22
C SER A 215 -6.65 -8.04 -6.83
N ILE A 216 -6.40 -9.09 -6.04
CA ILE A 216 -5.45 -10.17 -6.39
C ILE A 216 -5.87 -10.84 -7.70
N GLN A 217 -4.94 -10.94 -8.65
CA GLN A 217 -5.16 -11.60 -9.92
C GLN A 217 -4.98 -13.12 -9.77
N LYS A 218 -5.72 -13.89 -10.58
CA LYS A 218 -5.43 -15.31 -10.73
C LYS A 218 -4.05 -15.47 -11.41
N PRO A 219 -3.29 -16.52 -11.05
CA PRO A 219 -1.98 -16.79 -11.64
C PRO A 219 -2.06 -17.03 -13.14
#